data_AF-A0A4P8S9S0-F1
#
_entry.id   AF-A0A4P8S9S0-F1
#
_cell.length_a   1.000
_cell.length_b   1.000
_cell.length_c   1.000
_cell.angle_alpha   90.00
_cell.angle_beta   90.00
_cell.angle_gamma   90.00
#
_symmetry.space_group_name_H-M   'P 1'
#
loop_
_entity.id
_entity.type
_entity.pdbx_description
1 polymer ?
#
loop_
_entity_poly.entity_id
_entity_poly.type
_entity_poly.pdbx_seq_one_letter_code
_entity_poly.pdbx_strand_id
1 'polypeptide(L)'
;MALLQNTPILLSIFSILFAQFVKVPIHLIATKKLDWSLMTSTGGMPSSHSAAVTSLATAVGFETGLDSPIFAVAAMFACIVMYDATGVRYQAGQHAVIINRIRNELTVFFNEVKHWPEKNEDEKIKELKTLLGHKPSEVFMGAITGILIAVQFYNLF
;
A
#
# COMPACT_ATOMS: atom_id res chain seq x y z
N MET A 1 -12.56 -26.86 1.49
CA MET A 1 -11.89 -27.24 2.75
C MET A 1 -10.38 -27.08 2.69
N ALA A 2 -9.68 -27.54 1.62
CA ALA A 2 -8.22 -27.43 1.50
C ALA A 2 -7.66 -25.99 1.56
N LEU A 3 -8.38 -24.98 1.03
CA LEU A 3 -7.92 -23.59 1.05
C LEU A 3 -7.90 -22.97 2.46
N LEU A 4 -8.80 -23.43 3.35
CA LEU A 4 -8.86 -23.01 4.75
C LEU A 4 -7.86 -23.74 5.65
N GLN A 5 -7.07 -24.67 5.09
CA GLN A 5 -5.96 -25.32 5.78
C GLN A 5 -4.61 -24.79 5.31
N ASN A 6 -4.59 -23.90 4.31
CA ASN A 6 -3.37 -23.29 3.82
C ASN A 6 -2.97 -22.12 4.75
N THR A 7 -2.17 -22.45 5.77
CA THR A 7 -1.69 -21.49 6.77
C THR A 7 -0.99 -20.29 6.15
N PRO A 8 -0.12 -20.42 5.13
CA PRO A 8 0.53 -19.27 4.51
C PRO A 8 -0.46 -18.30 3.87
N ILE A 9 -1.50 -18.80 3.19
CA ILE A 9 -2.56 -17.94 2.63
C ILE A 9 -3.38 -17.27 3.74
N LEU A 10 -3.75 -18.02 4.77
CA LEU A 10 -4.53 -17.48 5.89
C LEU A 10 -3.78 -16.38 6.63
N LEU A 11 -2.50 -16.59 6.91
CA LEU A 11 -1.64 -15.58 7.55
C LEU A 11 -1.43 -14.35 6.67
N SER A 12 -1.33 -14.54 5.36
CA SER A 12 -1.24 -13.43 4.41
C SER A 12 -2.51 -12.57 4.43
N ILE A 13 -3.69 -13.20 4.35
CA ILE A 13 -4.99 -12.51 4.42
C ILE A 13 -5.17 -11.83 5.78
N PHE A 14 -4.83 -12.52 6.86
CA PHE A 14 -4.89 -11.96 8.20
C PHE A 14 -3.96 -10.74 8.33
N SER A 15 -2.75 -10.80 7.80
CA SER A 15 -1.80 -9.68 7.79
C SER A 15 -2.32 -8.46 7.03
N ILE A 16 -3.07 -8.67 5.93
CA ILE A 16 -3.75 -7.58 5.21
C ILE A 16 -4.78 -6.92 6.12
N LEU A 17 -5.68 -7.72 6.71
CA LEU A 17 -6.76 -7.21 7.56
C LEU A 17 -6.20 -6.50 8.80
N PHE A 18 -5.17 -7.08 9.41
CA PHE A 18 -4.48 -6.51 10.56
C PHE A 18 -3.82 -5.17 10.21
N ALA A 19 -3.08 -5.09 9.09
CA ALA A 19 -2.45 -3.84 8.67
C ALA A 19 -3.48 -2.74 8.38
N GLN A 20 -4.61 -3.07 7.74
CA GLN A 20 -5.69 -2.12 7.49
C GLN A 20 -6.37 -1.66 8.78
N PHE A 21 -6.59 -2.58 9.72
CA PHE A 21 -7.16 -2.26 11.03
C PHE A 21 -6.22 -1.34 11.83
N VAL A 22 -4.92 -1.63 11.86
CA VAL A 22 -3.91 -0.84 12.58
C VAL A 22 -3.68 0.55 11.96
N LYS A 23 -3.86 0.69 10.64
CA LYS A 23 -3.72 1.97 9.94
C LYS A 23 -4.72 3.02 10.45
N VAL A 24 -5.96 2.63 10.78
CA VAL A 24 -7.01 3.56 11.19
C VAL A 24 -6.69 4.26 12.53
N PRO A 25 -6.33 3.55 13.63
CA PRO A 25 -5.87 4.17 14.87
C PRO A 25 -4.61 5.03 14.70
N ILE A 26 -3.62 4.56 13.93
CA ILE A 26 -2.38 5.33 13.70
C ILE A 26 -2.71 6.65 13.03
N HIS A 27 -3.57 6.64 12.01
CA HIS A 27 -3.98 7.86 11.33
C HIS A 27 -4.76 8.78 12.27
N LEU A 28 -5.71 8.24 13.03
CA LEU A 28 -6.50 9.01 14.00
C LEU A 28 -5.61 9.71 15.03
N ILE A 29 -4.58 9.04 15.56
CA ILE A 29 -3.64 9.64 16.53
C ILE A 29 -2.78 10.72 15.85
N ALA A 30 -2.29 10.46 14.63
CA ALA A 30 -1.40 11.37 13.93
C ALA A 30 -2.09 12.65 13.43
N THR A 31 -3.30 12.55 12.90
CA THR A 31 -4.02 13.68 12.28
C THR A 31 -5.16 14.23 13.14
N LYS A 32 -5.54 13.54 14.24
CA LYS A 32 -6.74 13.81 15.05
C LYS A 32 -8.03 13.85 14.24
N LYS A 33 -8.02 13.30 13.03
CA LYS A 33 -9.17 13.24 12.13
C LYS A 33 -9.45 11.79 11.79
N LEU A 34 -10.72 11.41 11.90
CA LEU A 34 -11.16 10.09 11.49
C LEU A 34 -11.43 10.12 9.99
N ASP A 35 -10.57 9.47 9.23
CA ASP A 35 -10.73 9.34 7.78
C ASP A 35 -10.88 7.86 7.40
N TRP A 36 -12.13 7.42 7.30
CA TRP A 36 -12.50 6.06 6.90
C TRP A 36 -12.09 5.73 5.45
N SER A 37 -11.78 6.73 4.63
CA SER A 37 -11.29 6.51 3.26
C SER A 37 -9.89 5.87 3.24
N LEU A 38 -9.14 5.92 4.35
CA LEU A 38 -7.84 5.24 4.44
C LEU A 38 -7.93 3.71 4.37
N MET A 39 -9.08 3.10 4.74
CA MET A 39 -9.26 1.65 4.63
C MET A 39 -9.27 1.17 3.17
N THR A 40 -9.68 2.04 2.24
CA THR A 40 -9.69 1.76 0.80
C THR A 40 -8.59 2.49 0.04
N SER A 41 -7.75 3.26 0.76
CA SER A 41 -6.62 4.00 0.19
C SER A 41 -5.39 3.11 0.01
N THR A 42 -4.64 3.39 -1.06
CA THR A 42 -3.42 2.68 -1.44
C THR A 42 -2.16 3.12 -0.68
N GLY A 43 -2.25 4.13 0.19
CA GLY A 43 -1.11 4.65 0.98
C GLY A 43 -1.31 4.60 2.50
N GLY A 44 -0.26 4.86 3.28
CA GLY A 44 -0.28 4.94 4.75
C GLY A 44 0.45 3.80 5.48
N MET A 45 0.80 4.02 6.75
CA MET A 45 1.56 3.09 7.60
C MET A 45 0.64 2.20 8.45
N PRO A 46 0.92 0.89 8.61
CA PRO A 46 1.87 0.08 7.84
C PRO A 46 1.32 -0.35 6.46
N SER A 47 2.21 -0.72 5.53
CA SER A 47 1.77 -1.23 4.23
C SER A 47 1.16 -2.64 4.34
N SER A 48 -0.10 -2.79 3.93
CA SER A 48 -0.80 -4.08 3.93
C SER A 48 -0.26 -5.07 2.90
N HIS A 49 0.20 -4.59 1.74
CA HIS A 49 0.80 -5.44 0.71
C HIS A 49 2.13 -6.01 1.19
N SER A 50 2.97 -5.18 1.80
CA SER A 50 4.24 -5.61 2.38
C SER A 50 4.03 -6.60 3.53
N ALA A 51 3.06 -6.34 4.42
CA ALA A 51 2.71 -7.28 5.49
C ALA A 51 2.23 -8.64 4.95
N ALA A 52 1.41 -8.64 3.89
CA ALA A 52 0.92 -9.87 3.27
C ALA A 52 2.06 -10.73 2.71
N VAL A 53 2.90 -10.16 1.84
CA VAL A 53 3.92 -10.94 1.12
C VAL A 53 5.07 -11.39 2.02
N THR A 54 5.39 -10.61 3.06
CA THR A 54 6.40 -11.02 4.04
C THR A 54 5.88 -12.07 5.00
N SER A 55 4.62 -11.95 5.45
CA SER A 55 3.96 -13.03 6.21
C SER A 55 3.90 -14.33 5.40
N LEU A 56 3.55 -14.25 4.10
CA LEU A 56 3.57 -15.39 3.20
C LEU A 56 4.95 -16.05 3.13
N ALA A 57 5.99 -15.26 2.81
CA ALA A 57 7.35 -15.77 2.66
C ALA A 57 7.87 -16.39 3.96
N THR A 58 7.60 -15.75 5.11
CA THR A 58 7.96 -16.29 6.42
C THR A 58 7.23 -17.59 6.71
N ALA A 59 5.92 -17.67 6.46
CA ALA A 59 5.13 -18.88 6.66
C ALA A 59 5.61 -20.05 5.78
N VAL A 60 5.90 -19.77 4.51
CA VAL A 60 6.49 -20.76 3.59
C VAL A 60 7.87 -21.22 4.08
N GLY A 61 8.66 -20.32 4.68
CA GLY A 61 9.95 -20.66 5.27
C GLY A 61 9.82 -21.59 6.47
N PHE A 62 8.78 -21.41 7.31
CA PHE A 62 8.47 -22.33 8.41
C PHE A 62 7.99 -23.70 7.91
N GLU A 63 7.15 -23.74 6.88
CA GLU A 63 6.54 -25.00 6.40
C GLU A 63 7.42 -25.82 5.47
N THR A 64 8.25 -25.17 4.66
CA THR A 64 9.05 -25.85 3.61
C THR A 64 10.55 -25.75 3.83
N GLY A 65 11.01 -24.97 4.81
CA GLY A 65 12.43 -24.70 5.04
C GLY A 65 12.96 -23.52 4.22
N LEU A 66 14.03 -22.90 4.71
CA LEU A 66 14.66 -21.74 4.06
C LEU A 66 15.51 -22.12 2.83
N ASP A 67 15.85 -23.40 2.69
CA ASP A 67 16.58 -23.98 1.56
C ASP A 67 15.65 -24.48 0.44
N SER A 68 14.33 -24.41 0.65
CA SER A 68 13.33 -24.84 -0.31
C SER A 68 13.24 -23.90 -1.52
N PRO A 69 13.13 -24.44 -2.75
CA PRO A 69 12.82 -23.65 -3.93
C PRO A 69 11.52 -22.83 -3.79
N ILE A 70 10.54 -23.33 -3.01
CA ILE A 70 9.27 -22.64 -2.79
C ILE A 70 9.49 -21.39 -1.94
N PHE A 71 10.33 -21.47 -0.90
CA PHE A 71 10.72 -20.31 -0.11
C PHE A 71 11.48 -19.29 -0.96
N ALA A 72 12.41 -19.73 -1.80
CA ALA A 72 13.14 -18.84 -2.70
C ALA A 72 12.20 -18.05 -3.63
N VAL A 73 11.19 -18.71 -4.20
CA VAL A 73 10.16 -18.06 -5.03
C VAL A 73 9.33 -17.07 -4.20
N ALA A 74 8.88 -17.46 -3.01
CA ALA A 74 8.06 -16.60 -2.13
C ALA A 74 8.84 -15.36 -1.65
N ALA A 75 10.11 -15.52 -1.28
CA ALA A 75 10.98 -14.44 -0.86
C ALA A 75 11.28 -13.47 -2.00
N MET A 76 11.60 -13.98 -3.19
CA MET A 76 11.79 -13.13 -4.38
C MET A 76 10.51 -12.39 -4.77
N PHE A 77 9.36 -13.05 -4.70
CA PHE A 77 8.07 -12.42 -4.92
C PHE A 77 7.82 -11.28 -3.92
N ALA A 78 8.10 -11.51 -2.62
CA ALA A 78 7.98 -10.47 -1.60
C ALA A 78 8.87 -9.26 -1.90
N CYS A 79 10.14 -9.48 -2.26
CA CYS A 79 11.07 -8.41 -2.64
C CYS A 79 10.56 -7.57 -3.82
N ILE A 80 10.08 -8.20 -4.89
CA ILE A 80 9.57 -7.50 -6.08
C ILE A 80 8.33 -6.66 -5.73
N VAL A 81 7.39 -7.23 -4.98
CA VAL A 81 6.16 -6.51 -4.58
C VAL A 81 6.48 -5.31 -3.68
N MET A 82 7.42 -5.47 -2.73
CA MET A 82 7.86 -4.37 -1.89
C MET A 82 8.57 -3.28 -2.70
N TYR A 83 9.42 -3.66 -3.66
CA TYR A 83 10.10 -2.72 -4.54
C TYR A 83 9.11 -1.92 -5.39
N ASP A 84 8.14 -2.58 -6.04
CA ASP A 84 7.11 -1.91 -6.84
C ASP A 84 6.26 -0.94 -6.00
N ALA A 85 5.95 -1.31 -4.76
CA ALA A 85 5.18 -0.47 -3.83
C ALA A 85 5.94 0.82 -3.44
N THR A 86 7.27 0.76 -3.26
CA THR A 86 8.11 1.92 -2.90
C THR A 86 8.64 2.72 -4.09
N GLY A 87 8.84 2.08 -5.24
CA GLY A 87 9.53 2.67 -6.38
C GLY A 87 8.54 3.32 -7.33
N VAL A 88 8.02 2.53 -8.26
CA VAL A 88 7.24 3.01 -9.41
C VAL A 88 5.96 3.71 -8.97
N ARG A 89 5.20 3.11 -8.05
CA ARG A 89 3.90 3.67 -7.62
C ARG A 89 4.04 4.96 -6.83
N TYR A 90 5.05 5.04 -5.96
CA TYR A 90 5.34 6.27 -5.20
C TYR A 90 5.70 7.43 -6.12
N GLN A 91 6.58 7.20 -7.10
CA GLN A 91 6.96 8.24 -8.06
C GLN A 91 5.78 8.68 -8.93
N ALA A 92 4.91 7.75 -9.36
CA ALA A 92 3.69 8.08 -10.07
C ALA A 92 2.75 8.99 -9.24
N GLY A 93 2.66 8.77 -7.92
CA GLY A 93 1.93 9.65 -7.01
C GLY A 93 2.52 11.06 -6.93
N GLN A 94 3.85 11.16 -6.88
CA GLN A 94 4.55 12.45 -6.87
C GLN A 94 4.36 13.21 -8.20
N HIS A 95 4.39 12.50 -9.33
CA HIS A 95 4.07 13.09 -10.63
C HIS A 95 2.62 13.58 -10.67
N ALA A 96 1.65 12.82 -10.14
CA ALA A 96 0.26 13.23 -10.06
C ALA A 96 0.07 14.54 -9.25
N VAL A 97 0.82 14.71 -8.15
CA VAL A 97 0.82 15.96 -7.36
C VAL A 97 1.26 17.14 -8.21
N ILE A 98 2.37 17.00 -8.94
CA ILE A 98 2.93 18.07 -9.78
C ILE A 98 1.99 18.39 -10.94
N ILE A 99 1.43 17.38 -11.60
CA ILE A 99 0.48 17.57 -12.71
C ILE A 99 -0.78 18.29 -12.24
N ASN A 100 -1.35 17.87 -11.10
CA ASN A 100 -2.52 18.55 -10.52
C ASN A 100 -2.21 20.02 -10.18
N ARG A 101 -1.00 20.32 -9.68
CA ARG A 101 -0.55 21.70 -9.40
C ARG A 101 -0.42 22.53 -10.68
N ILE A 102 0.29 22.03 -11.69
CA ILE A 102 0.47 22.72 -12.98
C ILE A 102 -0.88 23.02 -13.61
N ARG A 103 -1.82 22.05 -13.58
CA ARG A 103 -3.18 22.25 -14.08
C ARG A 103 -3.87 23.42 -13.37
N ASN A 104 -3.81 23.46 -12.04
CA ASN A 104 -4.43 24.51 -11.25
C ASN A 104 -3.83 25.89 -11.55
N GLU A 105 -2.49 25.99 -11.64
CA GLU A 105 -1.79 27.23 -11.98
C GLU A 105 -2.13 27.72 -13.40
N LEU A 106 -2.19 26.81 -14.38
CA LEU A 106 -2.61 27.14 -15.75
C LEU A 106 -4.06 27.63 -15.82
N THR A 107 -4.98 26.98 -15.09
CA THR A 107 -6.38 27.43 -15.01
C THR A 107 -6.48 28.85 -14.46
N VAL A 108 -5.73 29.17 -13.40
CA VAL A 108 -5.69 30.54 -12.83
C VAL A 108 -5.12 31.54 -13.83
N PHE A 109 -3.97 31.23 -14.46
CA PHE A 109 -3.33 32.11 -15.45
C PHE A 109 -4.25 32.41 -16.64
N PHE A 110 -4.91 31.40 -17.20
CA PHE A 110 -5.80 31.60 -18.34
C PHE A 110 -7.07 32.38 -18.00
N ASN A 111 -7.57 32.25 -16.78
CA ASN A 111 -8.69 33.07 -16.29
C ASN A 111 -8.29 34.56 -16.16
N GLU A 112 -7.02 34.87 -15.87
CA GLU A 112 -6.52 36.25 -15.75
C GLU A 112 -6.19 36.91 -17.09
N VAL A 113 -5.66 36.14 -18.07
CA VAL A 113 -5.04 36.72 -19.29
C VAL A 113 -6.03 36.95 -20.44
N LYS A 114 -7.17 36.26 -20.51
CA LYS A 114 -8.21 36.49 -21.52
C LYS A 114 -9.49 35.78 -21.13
N HIS A 115 -10.63 36.28 -21.60
CA HIS A 115 -11.94 35.63 -21.52
C HIS A 115 -11.91 34.28 -22.26
N TRP A 116 -11.25 33.28 -21.67
CA TRP A 116 -11.31 31.91 -22.16
C TRP A 116 -12.78 31.51 -22.01
N PRO A 117 -13.47 31.14 -23.10
CA PRO A 117 -14.87 30.75 -23.00
C PRO A 117 -14.94 29.62 -21.97
N GLU A 118 -15.79 29.79 -20.95
CA GLU A 118 -16.05 28.79 -19.92
C GLU A 118 -16.20 27.43 -20.62
N LYS A 119 -15.14 26.62 -20.58
CA LYS A 119 -15.19 25.31 -21.19
C LYS A 119 -16.16 24.54 -20.32
N ASN A 120 -17.32 24.22 -20.91
CA ASN A 120 -18.46 23.52 -20.34
C ASN A 120 -18.08 22.69 -19.10
N GLU A 121 -18.84 22.86 -18.02
CA GLU A 121 -18.63 22.21 -16.71
C GLU A 121 -18.51 20.67 -16.77
N ASP A 122 -18.87 20.09 -17.91
CA ASP A 122 -18.89 18.65 -18.21
C ASP A 122 -17.49 18.02 -18.44
N GLU A 123 -16.43 18.79 -18.67
CA GLU A 123 -15.05 18.28 -18.80
C GLU A 123 -14.18 18.53 -17.55
N LYS A 124 -14.74 18.46 -16.33
CA LYS A 124 -13.92 18.39 -15.11
C LYS A 124 -13.14 17.07 -15.09
N ILE A 125 -11.99 17.04 -15.76
CA ILE A 125 -11.01 15.96 -15.69
C ILE A 125 -10.67 15.76 -14.20
N LYS A 126 -11.08 14.63 -13.65
CA LYS A 126 -10.85 14.27 -12.25
C LYS A 126 -9.36 14.39 -11.94
N GLU A 127 -9.05 14.93 -10.76
CA GLU A 127 -7.68 14.98 -10.27
C GLU A 127 -7.06 13.59 -10.24
N LEU A 128 -5.78 13.54 -10.62
CA LEU A 128 -5.01 12.33 -10.49
C LEU A 128 -4.88 11.98 -9.02
N LYS A 129 -5.04 10.70 -8.68
CA LYS A 129 -4.80 10.22 -7.32
C LYS A 129 -3.33 10.45 -6.96
N THR A 130 -3.08 11.20 -5.90
CA THR A 130 -1.74 11.56 -5.44
C THR A 130 -1.16 10.54 -4.45
N LEU A 131 -2.03 9.86 -3.70
CA LEU A 131 -1.66 8.80 -2.75
C LEU A 131 -1.47 7.46 -3.47
N LEU A 132 -0.51 7.39 -4.39
CA LEU A 132 -0.12 6.17 -5.07
C LEU A 132 1.15 5.59 -4.42
N GLY A 133 1.12 4.29 -4.14
CA GLY A 133 2.23 3.59 -3.50
C GLY A 133 2.43 3.95 -2.03
N HIS A 134 3.55 3.52 -1.49
CA HIS A 134 3.91 3.66 -0.07
C HIS A 134 5.27 4.32 0.08
N LYS A 135 5.45 5.05 1.19
CA LYS A 135 6.80 5.50 1.55
C LYS A 135 7.68 4.29 1.90
N PRO A 136 9.01 4.35 1.69
CA PRO A 136 9.91 3.26 2.08
C PRO A 136 9.75 2.83 3.53
N SER A 137 9.52 3.77 4.45
CA SER A 137 9.26 3.49 5.87
C SER A 137 7.95 2.72 6.11
N GLU A 138 6.91 2.95 5.30
CA GLU A 138 5.62 2.26 5.41
C GLU A 138 5.73 0.81 4.95
N VAL A 139 6.48 0.56 3.87
CA VAL A 139 6.80 -0.78 3.38
C VAL A 139 7.65 -1.54 4.38
N PHE A 140 8.69 -0.90 4.93
CA PHE A 140 9.51 -1.51 5.96
C PHE A 140 8.71 -1.89 7.21
N MET A 141 7.84 -1.00 7.70
CA MET A 141 6.97 -1.31 8.84
C MET A 141 5.97 -2.43 8.50
N GLY A 142 5.44 -2.45 7.28
CA GLY A 142 4.60 -3.55 6.80
C GLY A 142 5.35 -4.88 6.79
N ALA A 143 6.59 -4.91 6.29
CA ALA A 143 7.45 -6.09 6.28
C ALA A 143 7.68 -6.66 7.69
N ILE A 144 8.02 -5.79 8.65
CA ILE A 144 8.18 -6.19 10.05
C ILE A 144 6.88 -6.77 10.60
N THR A 145 5.75 -6.10 10.37
CA THR A 145 4.43 -6.57 10.83
C THR A 145 4.11 -7.96 10.29
N GLY A 146 4.32 -8.20 8.99
CA GLY A 146 4.06 -9.50 8.37
C GLY A 146 4.93 -10.63 8.93
N ILE A 147 6.23 -10.38 9.08
CA ILE A 147 7.17 -11.33 9.69
C ILE A 147 6.76 -11.65 11.12
N LEU A 148 6.46 -10.63 11.93
CA LEU A 148 6.06 -10.83 13.33
C LEU A 148 4.76 -11.63 13.45
N ILE A 149 3.76 -11.35 12.62
CA ILE A 149 2.50 -12.11 12.62
C ILE A 149 2.76 -13.60 12.35
N ALA A 150 3.54 -13.91 11.31
CA ALA A 150 3.85 -15.29 10.97
C ALA A 150 4.69 -15.98 12.07
N VAL A 151 5.76 -15.34 12.53
CA VAL A 151 6.61 -15.86 13.61
C VAL A 151 5.79 -16.12 14.88
N GLN A 152 4.92 -15.20 15.29
CA GLN A 152 4.10 -15.41 16.48
C GLN A 152 3.12 -16.57 16.31
N PHE A 153 2.53 -16.72 15.12
CA PHE A 153 1.64 -17.84 14.84
C PHE A 153 2.33 -19.19 15.00
N TYR A 154 3.47 -19.41 14.32
CA TYR A 154 4.20 -20.69 14.36
C TYR A 154 4.95 -20.95 15.69
N ASN A 155 5.09 -19.95 16.56
CA ASN A 155 5.61 -20.18 17.91
C ASN A 155 4.50 -20.54 18.91
N LEU A 156 3.26 -20.12 18.66
CA LEU A 156 2.11 -20.36 19.54
C LEU A 156 1.35 -21.65 19.19
N PHE A 157 1.43 -22.08 17.94
CA PHE A 157 0.76 -23.27 17.39
C PHE A 157 1.77 -24.17 16.68
#